data_AF-A0A558D970-F1
#
_entry.id   AF-A0A558D970-F1
#
_cell.length_a   1.000
_cell.length_b   1.000
_cell.length_c   1.000
_cell.angle_alpha   90.00
_cell.angle_beta   90.00
_cell.angle_gamma   90.00
#
_symmetry.space_group_name_H-M   'P 1'
#
loop_
_entity.id
_entity.type
_entity.pdbx_description
1 polymer ?
#
loop_
_entity_poly.entity_id
_entity_poly.type
_entity_poly.pdbx_seq_one_letter_code
_entity_poly.pdbx_strand_id
1 'polypeptide(L)'
;MNRSSILSSLFAMLLISQLLVTGAEADGNKSAMAERWTRPGDEQIRQMLTPEQYRVTQEEATERPFSNPYWNNKANGIYVDVVSGEPLFSSKDKFKSGTGWPSFTRPLVDDHVLKKSDWAWGMRRTEVRSRYADSHLGHVFEDGPKPTGLRYCINSASLRFIPVEQLEAKGYGEFLEQFTMKPQ
;
A
#
# COMPACT_ATOMS: atom_id res chain seq x y z
N MET A 1 9.33 -80.57 16.85
CA MET A 1 10.46 -80.45 17.79
C MET A 1 11.20 -79.13 17.53
N ASN A 2 11.38 -78.34 18.60
CA ASN A 2 12.26 -77.16 18.83
C ASN A 2 12.14 -75.94 17.89
N ARG A 3 11.64 -74.74 18.28
CA ARG A 3 11.95 -73.75 19.36
C ARG A 3 13.29 -72.98 19.19
N SER A 4 13.15 -71.64 19.25
CA SER A 4 14.11 -70.60 19.71
C SER A 4 15.01 -69.92 18.62
N SER A 5 14.74 -68.67 18.20
CA SER A 5 15.18 -67.34 18.73
C SER A 5 16.61 -66.94 18.27
N ILE A 6 16.89 -65.78 17.65
CA ILE A 6 17.27 -64.48 18.27
C ILE A 6 17.60 -63.44 17.15
N LEU A 7 17.32 -62.15 17.42
CA LEU A 7 17.69 -60.90 16.70
C LEU A 7 19.22 -60.67 16.53
N SER A 8 19.67 -59.97 15.46
CA SER A 8 20.68 -58.89 15.57
C SER A 8 20.91 -58.11 14.25
N SER A 9 20.85 -56.78 14.38
CA SER A 9 21.41 -55.64 13.62
C SER A 9 22.22 -55.79 12.32
N LEU A 10 21.92 -54.88 11.37
CA LEU A 10 22.84 -54.00 10.58
C LEU A 10 21.96 -53.28 9.53
N PHE A 11 21.39 -52.09 9.76
CA PHE A 11 21.99 -50.74 9.68
C PHE A 11 23.04 -50.55 8.56
N ALA A 12 22.62 -49.99 7.42
CA ALA A 12 23.39 -48.99 6.66
C ALA A 12 22.58 -48.40 5.48
N MET A 13 22.23 -47.13 5.64
CA MET A 13 22.12 -46.06 4.63
C MET A 13 21.45 -46.37 3.27
N LEU A 14 20.21 -45.92 3.12
CA LEU A 14 19.80 -45.28 1.87
C LEU A 14 19.45 -43.82 2.17
N LEU A 15 20.14 -42.92 1.48
CA LEU A 15 20.10 -41.48 1.67
C LEU A 15 18.69 -40.92 1.58
N ILE A 16 18.39 -40.03 2.54
CA ILE A 16 17.35 -39.03 2.45
C ILE A 16 17.64 -38.15 1.23
N SER A 17 16.79 -38.20 0.22
CA SER A 17 16.66 -37.11 -0.75
C SER A 17 15.39 -36.33 -0.38
N GLN A 18 15.55 -35.40 0.56
CA GLN A 18 14.68 -34.23 0.63
C GLN A 18 15.35 -33.16 -0.22
N LEU A 19 14.79 -32.86 -1.39
CA LEU A 19 15.06 -31.61 -2.08
C LEU A 19 13.77 -31.07 -2.70
N LEU A 20 13.10 -30.25 -1.90
CA LEU A 20 12.49 -28.96 -2.26
C LEU A 20 12.04 -28.81 -3.72
N VAL A 21 10.72 -28.98 -3.96
CA VAL A 21 10.05 -28.16 -4.98
C VAL A 21 9.48 -26.94 -4.26
N THR A 22 10.17 -25.84 -4.50
CA THR A 22 9.89 -24.47 -4.07
C THR A 22 8.55 -23.97 -4.62
N GLY A 23 7.86 -23.18 -3.81
CA GLY A 23 6.55 -22.60 -4.13
C GLY A 23 6.56 -21.77 -5.42
N ALA A 24 5.59 -22.08 -6.27
CA ALA A 24 5.27 -21.34 -7.50
C ALA A 24 3.80 -20.90 -7.49
N GLU A 25 3.29 -20.42 -6.35
CA GLU A 25 1.95 -19.83 -6.22
C GLU A 25 1.96 -18.34 -5.84
N ALA A 26 3.15 -17.72 -5.72
CA ALA A 26 3.29 -16.30 -5.37
C ALA A 26 3.47 -15.36 -6.57
N ASP A 27 3.85 -15.87 -7.74
CA ASP A 27 4.23 -15.03 -8.90
C ASP A 27 3.07 -14.68 -9.84
N GLY A 28 2.07 -15.55 -9.97
CA GLY A 28 0.92 -15.31 -10.86
C GLY A 28 0.05 -14.12 -10.43
N ASN A 29 -0.08 -13.90 -9.11
CA ASN A 29 -0.91 -12.82 -8.56
C ASN A 29 -0.22 -11.44 -8.68
N LYS A 30 1.12 -11.39 -8.61
CA LYS A 30 1.88 -10.13 -8.76
C LYS A 30 1.82 -9.58 -10.19
N SER A 31 1.87 -10.46 -11.19
CA SER A 31 1.75 -10.08 -12.61
C SER A 31 0.38 -9.47 -12.94
N ALA A 32 -0.71 -10.10 -12.47
CA ALA A 32 -2.06 -9.62 -12.74
C ALA A 32 -2.39 -8.29 -12.05
N MET A 33 -1.83 -8.03 -10.86
CA MET A 33 -1.99 -6.74 -10.17
C MET A 33 -1.18 -5.61 -10.84
N ALA A 34 0.00 -5.91 -11.39
CA ALA A 34 0.83 -4.94 -12.09
C ALA A 34 0.24 -4.49 -13.44
N GLU A 35 -0.53 -5.36 -14.12
CA GLU A 35 -1.20 -5.01 -15.39
C GLU A 35 -2.43 -4.10 -15.19
N ARG A 36 -2.99 -4.07 -13.98
CA ARG A 36 -4.23 -3.34 -13.69
C ARG A 36 -4.04 -1.83 -13.53
N TRP A 37 -2.87 -1.41 -13.05
CA TRP A 37 -2.59 -0.03 -12.69
C TRP A 37 -1.44 0.51 -13.55
N THR A 38 -1.73 1.49 -14.39
CA THR A 38 -0.74 2.06 -15.31
C THR A 38 -0.84 3.58 -15.32
N ARG A 39 0.29 4.26 -15.47
CA ARG A 39 0.33 5.71 -15.68
C ARG A 39 -0.32 6.05 -17.04
N PRO A 40 -1.37 6.90 -17.07
CA PRO A 40 -1.88 7.44 -18.32
C PRO A 40 -0.84 8.32 -19.04
N GLY A 41 -1.06 8.62 -20.32
CA GLY A 41 -0.19 9.55 -21.05
C GLY A 41 -0.29 10.98 -20.51
N ASP A 42 0.78 11.78 -20.65
CA ASP A 42 0.86 13.14 -20.06
C ASP A 42 -0.32 14.05 -20.46
N GLU A 43 -0.77 13.96 -21.71
CA GLU A 43 -1.92 14.73 -22.19
C GLU A 43 -3.22 14.30 -21.50
N GLN A 44 -3.42 12.99 -21.30
CA GLN A 44 -4.58 12.48 -20.57
C GLN A 44 -4.56 12.93 -19.11
N ILE A 45 -3.39 12.87 -18.46
CA ILE A 45 -3.18 13.36 -17.09
C ILE A 45 -3.56 14.84 -17.00
N ARG A 46 -3.09 15.66 -17.95
CA ARG A 46 -3.40 17.11 -17.98
C ARG A 46 -4.89 17.39 -18.16
N GLN A 47 -5.60 16.56 -18.91
CA GLN A 47 -7.04 16.72 -19.16
C GLN A 47 -7.93 16.23 -18.01
N MET A 48 -7.52 15.15 -17.32
CA MET A 48 -8.36 14.53 -16.28
C MET A 48 -8.20 15.16 -14.89
N LEU A 49 -7.06 15.81 -14.61
CA LEU A 49 -6.76 16.38 -13.30
C LEU A 49 -7.20 17.84 -13.20
N THR A 50 -7.63 18.24 -11.99
CA THR A 50 -7.75 19.66 -11.67
C THR A 50 -6.37 20.31 -11.60
N PRO A 51 -6.27 21.65 -11.72
CA PRO A 51 -4.98 22.35 -11.61
C PRO A 51 -4.25 22.10 -10.28
N GLU A 52 -4.96 21.85 -9.18
CA GLU A 52 -4.31 21.52 -7.90
C GLU A 52 -3.80 20.08 -7.87
N GLN A 53 -4.60 19.12 -8.36
CA GLN A 53 -4.18 17.71 -8.46
C GLN A 53 -2.97 17.56 -9.38
N TYR A 54 -2.94 18.26 -10.51
CA TYR A 54 -1.80 18.25 -11.43
C TYR A 54 -0.54 18.80 -10.75
N ARG A 55 -0.61 19.99 -10.14
CA ARG A 55 0.54 20.59 -9.45
C ARG A 55 1.07 19.70 -8.32
N VAL A 56 0.18 19.10 -7.54
CA VAL A 56 0.58 18.20 -6.45
C VAL A 56 1.22 16.94 -7.00
N THR A 57 0.55 16.22 -7.90
CA THR A 57 1.01 14.88 -8.32
C THR A 57 2.18 14.92 -9.31
N GLN A 58 2.24 15.91 -10.20
CA GLN A 58 3.22 15.98 -11.28
C GLN A 58 4.33 17.01 -11.03
N GLU A 59 4.09 18.04 -10.23
CA GLU A 59 5.04 19.14 -9.96
C GLU A 59 5.48 19.22 -8.50
N GLU A 60 5.20 18.17 -7.72
CA GLU A 60 5.64 18.02 -6.32
C GLU A 60 5.16 19.18 -5.40
N ALA A 61 4.06 19.83 -5.77
CA ALA A 61 3.46 20.87 -4.94
C ALA A 61 2.82 20.27 -3.69
N THR A 62 2.61 21.13 -2.69
CA THR A 62 1.88 20.78 -1.46
C THR A 62 0.62 21.64 -1.36
N GLU A 63 -0.55 21.00 -1.16
CA GLU A 63 -1.83 21.69 -0.98
C GLU A 63 -1.89 22.42 0.37
N ARG A 64 -2.82 23.36 0.53
CA ARG A 64 -2.95 24.13 1.77
C ARG A 64 -3.45 23.25 2.93
N PRO A 65 -2.88 23.39 4.16
CA PRO A 65 -3.36 22.67 5.33
C PRO A 65 -4.79 23.10 5.68
N PHE A 66 -5.60 22.17 6.17
CA PHE A 66 -7.00 22.35 6.59
C PHE A 66 -7.99 22.84 5.51
N SER A 67 -7.52 23.10 4.29
CA SER A 67 -8.32 23.57 3.15
C SER A 67 -8.34 22.53 2.03
N ASN A 68 -8.54 21.27 2.41
CA ASN A 68 -8.55 20.13 1.51
C ASN A 68 -9.68 19.15 1.90
N PRO A 69 -10.12 18.25 1.01
CA PRO A 69 -11.31 17.44 1.28
C PRO A 69 -11.10 16.31 2.29
N TYR A 70 -9.86 15.85 2.52
CA TYR A 70 -9.63 14.60 3.26
C TYR A 70 -8.96 14.75 4.62
N TRP A 71 -8.49 15.94 5.03
CA TRP A 71 -7.88 16.12 6.36
C TRP A 71 -8.82 15.65 7.49
N ASN A 72 -10.12 15.99 7.43
CA ASN A 72 -11.11 15.62 8.42
C ASN A 72 -12.03 14.45 8.02
N ASN A 73 -11.83 13.82 6.86
CA ASN A 73 -12.66 12.69 6.44
C ASN A 73 -12.53 11.52 7.44
N LYS A 74 -13.68 10.96 7.84
CA LYS A 74 -13.82 9.83 8.78
C LYS A 74 -14.64 8.66 8.21
N ALA A 75 -15.10 8.77 6.96
CA ALA A 75 -15.86 7.69 6.33
C ALA A 75 -14.99 6.44 6.16
N ASN A 76 -15.62 5.27 6.26
CA ASN A 76 -14.94 4.01 5.99
C ASN A 76 -14.73 3.85 4.48
N GLY A 77 -13.51 3.48 4.09
CA GLY A 77 -13.16 3.27 2.69
C GLY A 77 -11.66 3.29 2.45
N ILE A 78 -11.27 3.30 1.19
CA ILE A 78 -9.87 3.38 0.77
C ILE A 78 -9.60 4.71 0.05
N TYR A 79 -8.34 5.10 0.05
CA TYR A 79 -7.81 6.20 -0.72
C TYR A 79 -6.94 5.62 -1.83
N VAL A 80 -7.29 5.92 -3.07
CA VAL A 80 -6.55 5.47 -4.25
C VAL A 80 -5.81 6.65 -4.88
N ASP A 81 -4.78 6.37 -5.67
CA ASP A 81 -4.13 7.40 -6.48
C ASP A 81 -5.16 8.02 -7.43
N VAL A 82 -5.20 9.35 -7.49
CA VAL A 82 -6.06 10.09 -8.43
C VAL A 82 -5.69 9.84 -9.89
N VAL A 83 -4.42 9.47 -10.17
CA VAL A 83 -3.88 9.26 -11.52
C VAL A 83 -4.07 7.81 -11.99
N SER A 84 -3.45 6.84 -11.32
CA SER A 84 -3.50 5.41 -11.73
C SER A 84 -4.74 4.68 -11.21
N GLY A 85 -5.36 5.17 -10.13
CA GLY A 85 -6.38 4.43 -9.40
C GLY A 85 -5.83 3.31 -8.49
N GLU A 86 -4.51 3.18 -8.34
CA GLU A 86 -3.92 2.18 -7.47
C GLU A 86 -4.30 2.41 -5.99
N PRO A 87 -4.65 1.39 -5.21
CA PRO A 87 -4.96 1.52 -3.78
C PRO A 87 -3.75 1.96 -2.96
N LEU A 88 -3.85 3.09 -2.24
CA LEU A 88 -2.71 3.64 -1.48
C LEU A 88 -2.87 3.51 0.04
N PHE A 89 -4.03 3.91 0.59
CA PHE A 89 -4.24 3.95 2.04
C PHE A 89 -5.64 3.49 2.45
N SER A 90 -5.77 2.94 3.66
CA SER A 90 -7.05 2.59 4.27
C SER A 90 -7.50 3.67 5.25
N SER A 91 -8.82 3.90 5.35
CA SER A 91 -9.37 4.71 6.44
C SER A 91 -9.11 4.11 7.82
N LYS A 92 -8.85 2.79 7.92
CA LYS A 92 -8.52 2.10 9.19
C LYS A 92 -7.16 2.53 9.76
N ASP A 93 -6.24 2.92 8.88
CA ASP A 93 -4.90 3.38 9.25
C ASP A 93 -4.81 4.92 9.25
N LYS A 94 -5.90 5.63 8.94
CA LYS A 94 -6.00 7.09 9.02
C LYS A 94 -6.19 7.53 10.47
N PHE A 95 -5.46 8.56 10.89
CA PHE A 95 -5.58 9.12 12.23
C PHE A 95 -5.60 10.66 12.24
N LYS A 96 -6.03 11.24 13.37
CA LYS A 96 -6.05 12.69 13.57
C LYS A 96 -4.66 13.18 13.99
N SER A 97 -3.84 13.61 13.03
CA SER A 97 -2.50 14.15 13.30
C SER A 97 -2.49 15.61 13.78
N GLY A 98 -3.50 16.40 13.41
CA GLY A 98 -3.53 17.84 13.67
C GLY A 98 -2.66 18.68 12.73
N THR A 99 -2.06 18.08 11.71
CA THR A 99 -1.16 18.78 10.76
C THR A 99 -1.89 19.54 9.65
N GLY A 100 -3.15 19.20 9.39
CA GLY A 100 -3.96 19.81 8.34
C GLY A 100 -4.00 19.02 7.02
N TRP A 101 -3.31 17.89 6.93
CA TRP A 101 -3.38 16.94 5.82
C TRP A 101 -3.85 15.56 6.30
N PRO A 102 -4.49 14.74 5.44
CA PRO A 102 -4.78 13.35 5.78
C PRO A 102 -3.48 12.63 6.16
N SER A 103 -3.52 11.94 7.30
CA SER A 103 -2.35 11.27 7.87
C SER A 103 -2.66 9.80 8.14
N PHE A 104 -1.73 8.93 7.74
CA PHE A 104 -1.86 7.48 7.84
C PHE A 104 -0.66 6.87 8.56
N THR A 105 -0.86 5.74 9.22
CA THR A 105 0.22 5.02 9.93
C THR A 105 1.02 4.07 9.04
N ARG A 106 0.41 3.61 7.94
CA ARG A 106 1.00 2.71 6.93
C ARG A 106 0.22 2.74 5.60
N PRO A 107 0.83 2.31 4.49
CA PRO A 107 0.13 2.02 3.24
C PRO A 107 -0.88 0.89 3.39
N LEU A 108 -1.87 0.85 2.49
CA LEU A 108 -2.81 -0.26 2.34
C LEU A 108 -2.12 -1.49 1.74
N VAL A 109 -1.27 -1.27 0.74
CA VAL A 109 -0.36 -2.25 0.16
C VAL A 109 1.04 -1.65 0.20
N ASP A 110 1.96 -2.28 0.93
CA ASP A 110 3.33 -1.77 1.10
C ASP A 110 4.01 -1.54 -0.25
N ASP A 111 3.74 -2.44 -1.20
CA ASP A 111 4.20 -2.37 -2.58
C ASP A 111 3.44 -1.40 -3.48
N HIS A 112 2.60 -0.49 -2.98
CA HIS A 112 2.03 0.60 -3.81
C HIS A 112 2.63 1.97 -3.48
N VAL A 113 3.40 2.07 -2.39
CA VAL A 113 3.96 3.32 -1.91
C VAL A 113 5.48 3.26 -1.88
N LEU A 114 6.13 4.09 -2.70
CA LEU A 114 7.59 4.20 -2.79
C LEU A 114 8.08 5.33 -1.89
N LYS A 115 9.26 5.11 -1.30
CA LYS A 115 9.97 6.09 -0.47
C LYS A 115 11.20 6.58 -1.23
N LYS A 116 11.35 7.88 -1.37
CA LYS A 116 12.48 8.53 -2.05
C LYS A 116 13.10 9.55 -1.10
N SER A 117 14.43 9.61 -1.05
CA SER A 117 15.11 10.63 -0.25
C SER A 117 14.89 12.01 -0.86
N ASP A 118 14.40 12.95 -0.06
CA ASP A 118 14.17 14.35 -0.42
C ASP A 118 15.09 15.26 0.40
N TRP A 119 15.86 16.09 -0.31
CA TRP A 119 16.83 17.04 0.24
C TRP A 119 16.43 18.50 0.00
N ALA A 120 15.21 18.73 -0.49
CA ALA A 120 14.71 20.07 -0.76
C ALA A 120 14.62 20.90 0.53
N TRP A 121 14.77 22.22 0.38
CA TRP A 121 14.62 23.20 1.46
C TRP A 121 15.55 22.99 2.67
N GLY A 122 16.69 22.32 2.47
CA GLY A 122 17.70 22.08 3.51
C GLY A 122 17.24 21.10 4.60
N MET A 123 16.12 20.40 4.40
CA MET A 123 15.60 19.39 5.33
C MET A 123 15.74 18.00 4.71
N ARG A 124 16.18 17.02 5.50
CA ARG A 124 16.17 15.61 5.10
C ARG A 124 14.78 15.04 5.35
N ARG A 125 13.95 14.97 4.30
CA ARG A 125 12.62 14.35 4.34
C ARG A 125 12.62 13.08 3.51
N THR A 126 11.64 12.22 3.75
CA THR A 126 11.39 11.06 2.89
C THR A 126 10.13 11.33 2.10
N GLU A 127 10.29 11.64 0.81
CA GLU A 127 9.19 11.77 -0.12
C GLU A 127 8.49 10.42 -0.30
N VAL A 128 7.19 10.49 -0.49
CA VAL A 128 6.31 9.36 -0.73
C VAL A 128 5.67 9.53 -2.10
N ARG A 129 5.80 8.50 -2.96
CA ARG A 129 5.24 8.48 -4.32
C ARG A 129 4.44 7.20 -4.57
N SER A 130 3.47 7.25 -5.48
CA SER A 130 2.75 6.05 -5.93
C SER A 130 3.61 5.20 -6.87
N ARG A 131 3.40 3.89 -6.91
CA ARG A 131 4.28 2.99 -7.67
C ARG A 131 3.99 3.04 -9.16
N TYR A 132 2.71 3.02 -9.54
CA TYR A 132 2.32 2.81 -10.94
C TYR A 132 2.19 4.09 -11.75
N ALA A 133 1.89 5.22 -11.10
CA ALA A 133 1.84 6.53 -11.76
C ALA A 133 3.01 7.47 -11.43
N ASP A 134 3.87 7.10 -10.49
CA ASP A 134 4.92 7.98 -9.95
C ASP A 134 4.35 9.33 -9.47
N SER A 135 3.13 9.33 -8.95
CA SER A 135 2.49 10.55 -8.43
C SER A 135 3.17 10.97 -7.14
N HIS A 136 3.54 12.24 -7.01
CA HIS A 136 3.91 12.80 -5.72
C HIS A 136 2.70 12.78 -4.77
N LEU A 137 2.86 12.12 -3.63
CA LEU A 137 1.80 11.98 -2.62
C LEU A 137 2.04 12.93 -1.44
N GLY A 138 3.28 13.01 -0.97
CA GLY A 138 3.66 13.81 0.19
C GLY A 138 4.93 13.27 0.84
N HIS A 139 4.94 13.18 2.17
CA HIS A 139 6.12 12.79 2.94
C HIS A 139 5.79 11.84 4.10
N VAL A 140 6.77 11.04 4.51
CA VAL A 140 6.68 10.20 5.71
C VAL A 140 7.64 10.68 6.79
N PHE A 141 7.15 10.67 8.03
CA PHE A 141 7.84 11.14 9.24
C PHE A 141 7.83 10.06 10.33
N GLU A 142 8.77 10.12 11.27
CA GLU A 142 8.91 9.19 12.41
C GLU A 142 8.23 9.71 13.70
N ASP A 143 7.25 10.61 13.56
CA ASP A 143 6.48 11.24 14.64
C ASP A 143 5.03 10.71 14.72
N GLY A 144 4.79 9.53 14.16
CA GLY A 144 3.47 8.89 14.16
C GLY A 144 3.14 8.15 15.45
N PRO A 145 1.87 7.71 15.60
CA PRO A 145 1.47 6.89 16.74
C PRO A 145 2.10 5.49 16.67
N LYS A 146 2.23 4.85 17.84
CA LYS A 146 2.54 3.42 17.93
C LYS A 146 1.42 2.58 17.25
N PRO A 147 1.72 1.39 16.72
CA PRO A 147 3.00 0.67 16.82
C PRO A 147 4.04 1.03 15.77
N THR A 148 3.65 1.62 14.62
CA THR A 148 4.59 1.88 13.53
C THR A 148 5.52 3.04 13.83
N GLY A 149 5.05 4.04 14.59
CA GLY A 149 5.78 5.30 14.80
C GLY A 149 5.84 6.17 13.54
N LEU A 150 5.17 5.76 12.45
CA LEU A 150 5.23 6.44 11.16
C LEU A 150 3.99 7.30 10.94
N ARG A 151 4.20 8.46 10.33
CA ARG A 151 3.15 9.35 9.84
C ARG A 151 3.37 9.63 8.36
N TYR A 152 2.56 8.99 7.53
CA TYR A 152 2.42 9.31 6.12
C TYR A 152 1.50 10.53 6.00
N CYS A 153 2.09 11.69 5.72
CA CYS A 153 1.39 12.97 5.57
C CYS A 153 1.17 13.23 4.07
N ILE A 154 -0.07 13.10 3.63
CA ILE A 154 -0.40 12.97 2.20
C ILE A 154 -1.27 14.13 1.75
N ASN A 155 -1.07 14.61 0.53
CA ASN A 155 -1.94 15.61 -0.07
C ASN A 155 -3.25 14.94 -0.51
N SER A 156 -4.39 15.51 -0.12
CA SER A 156 -5.71 15.07 -0.57
C SER A 156 -5.86 15.16 -2.09
N ALA A 157 -5.24 16.17 -2.71
CA ALA A 157 -5.21 16.35 -4.15
C ALA A 157 -4.46 15.21 -4.90
N SER A 158 -3.69 14.38 -4.21
CA SER A 158 -3.11 13.16 -4.80
C SER A 158 -4.03 11.93 -4.67
N LEU A 159 -5.16 12.07 -3.96
CA LEU A 159 -6.02 10.96 -3.58
C LEU A 159 -7.41 11.09 -4.18
N ARG A 160 -8.05 9.93 -4.38
CA ARG A 160 -9.50 9.81 -4.57
C ARG A 160 -10.05 8.83 -3.54
N PHE A 161 -11.04 9.26 -2.77
CA PHE A 161 -11.68 8.41 -1.76
C PHE A 161 -12.74 7.49 -2.39
N ILE A 162 -12.76 6.22 -1.98
CA ILE A 162 -13.78 5.23 -2.35
C ILE A 162 -14.42 4.68 -1.08
N PRO A 163 -15.69 5.02 -0.79
CA PRO A 163 -16.42 4.46 0.34
C PRO A 163 -16.54 2.94 0.26
N VAL A 164 -16.64 2.26 1.42
CA VAL A 164 -16.75 0.79 1.51
C VAL A 164 -17.88 0.24 0.62
N GLU A 165 -19.04 0.90 0.64
CA GLU A 165 -20.22 0.51 -0.12
C GLU A 165 -20.04 0.60 -1.65
N GLN A 166 -18.96 1.24 -2.12
CA GLN A 166 -18.63 1.36 -3.54
C GLN A 166 -17.41 0.53 -3.96
N LEU A 167 -16.75 -0.18 -3.03
CA LEU A 167 -15.52 -0.93 -3.34
C LEU A 167 -15.77 -1.98 -4.42
N GLU A 168 -16.74 -2.87 -4.21
CA GLU A 168 -17.10 -3.92 -5.17
C GLU A 168 -17.43 -3.34 -6.56
N ALA A 169 -18.35 -2.37 -6.60
CA ALA A 169 -18.83 -1.76 -7.84
C ALA A 169 -17.73 -1.00 -8.61
N LYS A 170 -16.68 -0.55 -7.92
CA LYS A 170 -15.52 0.11 -8.54
C LYS A 170 -14.33 -0.84 -8.76
N GLY A 171 -14.52 -2.13 -8.53
CA GLY A 171 -13.54 -3.19 -8.74
C GLY A 171 -12.52 -3.35 -7.61
N TYR A 172 -12.72 -2.76 -6.45
CA TYR A 172 -11.83 -2.85 -5.28
C TYR A 172 -12.34 -3.85 -4.24
N GLY A 173 -13.11 -4.85 -4.68
CA GLY A 173 -13.79 -5.83 -3.83
C GLY A 173 -12.84 -6.62 -2.93
N GLU A 174 -11.61 -6.84 -3.38
CA GLU A 174 -10.54 -7.51 -2.64
C GLU A 174 -10.17 -6.81 -1.32
N PHE A 175 -10.51 -5.52 -1.15
CA PHE A 175 -10.26 -4.78 0.08
C PHE A 175 -11.44 -4.76 1.06
N LEU A 176 -12.59 -5.35 0.71
CA LEU A 176 -13.78 -5.37 1.57
C LEU A 176 -13.54 -6.06 2.92
N GLU A 177 -12.74 -7.13 2.93
CA GLU A 177 -12.50 -7.93 4.15
C GLU A 177 -11.92 -7.10 5.31
N GLN A 178 -11.14 -6.05 5.01
CA GLN A 178 -10.57 -5.15 6.02
C GLN A 178 -11.65 -4.36 6.80
N PHE A 179 -12.84 -4.23 6.22
CA PHE A 179 -13.95 -3.48 6.78
C PHE A 179 -15.06 -4.35 7.37
N THR A 180 -15.14 -5.62 6.97
CA THR A 180 -16.17 -6.56 7.46
C THR A 180 -15.74 -7.34 8.71
N MET A 181 -14.44 -7.54 8.92
CA MET A 181 -13.96 -8.23 10.12
C MET A 181 -14.02 -7.32 11.36
N LYS A 182 -14.73 -7.78 12.39
CA LYS A 182 -14.63 -7.23 13.75
C LYS A 182 -13.24 -7.59 14.30
N PRO A 183 -12.54 -6.67 14.98
CA PRO A 183 -11.30 -7.01 15.65
C PRO A 183 -11.54 -8.17 16.65
N GLN A 184 -10.66 -9.17 16.64
CA GLN A 184 -10.56 -10.18 17.70
C GLN A 184 -10.10 -9.52 19.00
#